data_AF-A0A5E6NDQ4-F1
#
_entry.id   AF-A0A5E6NDQ4-F1
#
_cell.length_a   1.000
_cell.length_b   1.000
_cell.length_c   1.000
_cell.angle_alpha   90.00
_cell.angle_beta   90.00
_cell.angle_gamma   90.00
#
_symmetry.space_group_name_H-M   'P 1'
#
loop_
_entity.id
_entity.type
_entity.pdbx_description
1 polymer ?
#
loop_
_entity_poly.entity_id
_entity_poly.type
_entity_poly.pdbx_seq_one_letter_code
_entity_poly.pdbx_strand_id
1 'polypeptide(L)'
;MPNKHYTCPFSHLILSGRCGCEFSAKDCVAEKEFGTCLNENASNNCQSLYHHLRDNSDFVLKSHHQSNLSVGQQSKIKMGGLLALQEIISHSSVDTIDNITILVDAVKKEVGDFEKIPFSQLMPKIAKFKFRRR
;
A
#
# COMPACT_ATOMS: atom_id res chain seq x y z
N MET A 1 -20.03 11.15 -19.42
CA MET A 1 -19.87 11.44 -17.97
C MET A 1 -18.37 11.53 -17.71
N PRO A 2 -17.86 12.56 -17.02
CA PRO A 2 -16.43 12.60 -16.71
C PRO A 2 -16.12 11.38 -15.84
N ASN A 3 -15.16 10.56 -16.26
CA ASN A 3 -14.68 9.45 -15.44
C ASN A 3 -14.11 10.06 -14.16
N LYS A 4 -14.77 9.83 -13.02
CA LYS A 4 -14.33 10.37 -11.74
C LYS A 4 -13.15 9.53 -11.27
N HIS A 5 -11.98 10.16 -11.21
CA HIS A 5 -10.73 9.51 -10.85
C HIS A 5 -10.36 9.86 -9.40
N TYR A 6 -9.93 8.85 -8.65
CA TYR A 6 -9.59 8.96 -7.24
C TYR A 6 -8.09 8.73 -7.00
N THR A 7 -7.59 9.25 -5.88
CA THR A 7 -6.17 9.14 -5.53
C THR A 7 -5.81 7.73 -5.07
N CYS A 8 -4.88 7.08 -5.78
CA CYS A 8 -4.33 5.79 -5.35
C CYS A 8 -3.02 6.00 -4.57
N PRO A 9 -2.93 5.63 -3.27
CA PRO A 9 -1.69 5.76 -2.50
C PRO A 9 -0.59 4.80 -3.00
N PHE A 10 -0.95 3.75 -3.75
CA PHE A 10 -0.04 2.74 -4.29
C PHE A 10 0.27 2.95 -5.78
N SER A 11 -0.17 4.05 -6.38
CA SER A 11 0.00 4.37 -7.81
C SER A 11 1.43 4.18 -8.31
N HIS A 12 2.43 4.67 -7.57
CA HIS A 12 3.83 4.51 -7.92
C HIS A 12 4.29 3.03 -8.01
N LEU A 13 3.74 2.15 -7.16
CA LEU A 13 4.05 0.72 -7.21
C LEU A 13 3.42 0.04 -8.43
N ILE A 14 2.20 0.44 -8.78
CA ILE A 14 1.49 -0.06 -9.96
C ILE A 14 2.18 0.41 -11.25
N LEU A 15 2.48 1.71 -11.36
CA LEU A 15 3.16 2.28 -12.52
C LEU A 15 4.57 1.72 -12.72
N SER A 16 5.25 1.31 -11.65
CA SER A 16 6.56 0.65 -11.73
C SER A 16 6.49 -0.87 -11.96
N GLY A 17 5.30 -1.43 -12.18
CA GLY A 17 5.08 -2.85 -12.46
C GLY A 17 5.35 -3.77 -11.26
N ARG A 18 5.38 -3.24 -10.04
CA ARG A 18 5.66 -4.01 -8.80
C ARG A 18 4.41 -4.63 -8.20
N CYS A 19 3.25 -4.07 -8.50
CA CYS A 19 1.94 -4.55 -8.06
C CYS A 19 0.91 -4.37 -9.18
N GLY A 20 -0.14 -5.18 -9.17
CA GLY A 20 -1.34 -4.94 -9.97
C GLY A 20 -2.51 -4.44 -9.12
N CYS A 21 -3.51 -3.86 -9.79
CA CYS A 21 -4.80 -3.52 -9.19
C CYS A 21 -5.84 -3.39 -10.31
N GLU A 22 -6.99 -4.03 -10.15
CA GLU A 22 -8.07 -4.04 -11.15
C GLU A 22 -8.68 -2.65 -11.38
N PHE A 23 -8.68 -1.78 -10.37
CA PHE A 23 -9.19 -0.42 -10.46
C PHE A 23 -8.12 0.60 -10.83
N SER A 24 -6.92 0.15 -11.17
CA SER A 24 -5.85 1.06 -11.58
C SER A 24 -6.13 1.61 -12.98
N ALA A 25 -6.03 2.93 -13.09
CA ALA A 25 -6.06 3.64 -14.35
C ALA A 25 -4.84 4.54 -14.46
N LYS A 26 -4.54 4.92 -15.70
CA LYS A 26 -3.52 5.91 -16.01
C LYS A 26 -4.20 7.15 -16.55
N ASP A 27 -3.90 8.29 -15.94
CA ASP A 27 -4.21 9.60 -16.49
C ASP A 27 -2.95 10.25 -17.02
N CYS A 28 -3.03 10.73 -18.26
CA CYS A 28 -1.99 11.57 -18.83
C CYS A 28 -2.43 13.02 -18.71
N VAL A 29 -1.75 13.79 -17.85
CA VAL A 29 -1.90 15.25 -17.83
C VAL A 29 -0.63 15.83 -18.46
N ALA A 30 -0.78 16.32 -19.69
CA ALA A 30 0.34 16.64 -20.57
C ALA A 30 1.29 15.42 -20.73
N GLU A 31 2.57 15.58 -20.41
CA GLU A 31 3.59 14.52 -20.53
C GLU A 31 3.73 13.66 -19.26
N LYS A 32 2.93 13.92 -18.21
CA LYS A 32 3.03 13.20 -16.93
C LYS A 32 1.93 12.15 -16.82
N GLU A 33 2.33 10.91 -16.56
CA GLU A 33 1.44 9.81 -16.18
C GLU A 33 1.16 9.85 -14.67
N PHE A 34 -0.12 9.81 -14.32
CA PHE A 34 -0.61 9.70 -12.94
C PHE A 34 -1.38 8.40 -12.79
N GLY A 35 -1.05 7.62 -11.76
CA GLY A 35 -1.83 6.44 -11.43
C GLY A 35 -3.05 6.86 -10.62
N THR A 36 -4.23 6.60 -11.16
CA THR A 36 -5.51 6.89 -10.51
C THR A 36 -6.27 5.61 -10.20
N CYS A 37 -7.30 5.74 -9.37
CA CYS A 37 -8.25 4.68 -9.07
C CYS A 37 -9.60 5.00 -9.68
N LEU A 38 -10.24 4.02 -10.31
CA LEU A 38 -11.57 4.15 -10.91
C LEU A 38 -12.71 3.91 -9.91
N ASN A 39 -12.40 3.47 -8.69
CA ASN A 39 -13.39 3.08 -7.68
C ASN A 39 -13.16 3.86 -6.37
N GLU A 40 -14.19 4.63 -5.96
CA GLU A 40 -14.15 5.47 -4.76
C GLU A 40 -13.92 4.65 -3.49
N ASN A 41 -14.66 3.56 -3.33
CA ASN A 41 -14.59 2.73 -2.14
C ASN A 41 -13.23 2.01 -2.02
N ALA A 42 -12.72 1.47 -3.13
CA ALA A 42 -11.39 0.86 -3.16
C ALA A 42 -10.30 1.89 -2.86
N SER A 43 -10.41 3.09 -3.44
CA SER A 43 -9.52 4.22 -3.14
C SER A 43 -9.53 4.56 -1.65
N ASN A 44 -10.71 4.71 -1.06
CA ASN A 44 -10.87 5.03 0.37
C ASN A 44 -10.28 3.92 1.25
N ASN A 45 -10.58 2.65 0.98
CA ASN A 45 -10.00 1.53 1.72
C ASN A 45 -8.46 1.50 1.63
N CYS A 46 -7.91 1.71 0.43
CA CYS A 46 -6.46 1.75 0.22
C CYS A 46 -5.80 2.92 0.97
N GLN A 47 -6.44 4.10 0.97
CA GLN A 47 -5.98 5.28 1.70
C GLN A 47 -6.02 5.04 3.21
N SER A 48 -7.14 4.55 3.75
CA SER A 48 -7.27 4.22 5.17
C SER A 48 -6.20 3.22 5.61
N LEU A 49 -6.02 2.13 4.86
CA LEU A 49 -4.96 1.16 5.16
C LEU A 49 -3.57 1.82 5.18
N TYR A 50 -3.27 2.63 4.16
CA TYR A 50 -1.98 3.34 4.09
C TYR A 50 -1.78 4.30 5.26
N HIS A 51 -2.81 5.01 5.71
CA HIS A 51 -2.75 5.88 6.88
C HIS A 51 -2.38 5.09 8.13
N HIS A 52 -3.06 3.98 8.43
CA HIS A 52 -2.70 3.17 9.60
C HIS A 52 -1.28 2.58 9.50
N LEU A 53 -0.84 2.15 8.31
CA LEU A 53 0.55 1.73 8.11
C LEU A 53 1.53 2.87 8.38
N ARG A 54 1.21 4.08 7.92
CA ARG A 54 2.05 5.27 8.06
C ARG A 54 2.15 5.73 9.51
N ASP A 55 1.04 5.74 10.24
CA ASP A 55 0.96 6.19 11.63
C ASP A 55 1.75 5.25 12.56
N ASN A 56 1.79 3.96 12.24
CA ASN A 56 2.54 2.95 13.00
C ASN A 56 3.98 2.75 12.54
N SER A 57 4.46 3.52 11.54
CA SER A 57 5.75 3.26 10.87
C SER A 57 6.99 3.83 11.56
N ASP A 58 6.85 4.64 12.62
CA ASP A 58 8.01 5.28 13.27
C ASP A 58 9.05 4.24 13.73
N PHE A 59 8.59 3.10 14.26
CA PHE A 59 9.44 1.97 14.61
C PHE A 59 10.17 1.36 13.39
N VAL A 60 9.46 1.18 12.28
CA VAL A 60 10.00 0.64 11.02
C VAL A 60 11.08 1.54 10.44
N LEU A 61 10.92 2.86 10.63
CA LEU A 61 11.79 3.89 10.10
C LEU A 61 12.95 4.26 11.03
N LYS A 62 12.92 3.81 12.29
CA LYS A 62 13.90 4.21 13.34
C LYS A 62 14.06 5.73 13.41
N SER A 63 12.96 6.46 13.27
CA SER A 63 12.95 7.92 13.22
C SER A 63 11.74 8.44 13.99
N HIS A 64 11.85 9.67 14.51
CA HIS A 64 10.71 10.39 15.06
C HIS A 64 9.80 10.84 13.92
N HIS A 65 8.48 10.80 14.14
CA HIS A 65 7.45 11.16 13.17
C HIS A 65 7.87 12.29 12.19
N GLN A 66 8.29 11.90 10.98
CA GLN A 66 8.78 12.84 9.97
C GLN A 66 7.63 13.22 9.03
N SER A 67 7.37 14.51 8.81
CA SER A 67 6.36 14.92 7.83
C SER A 67 6.69 14.44 6.41
N ASN A 68 7.98 14.36 6.06
CA ASN A 68 8.45 13.96 4.73
C ASN A 68 9.24 12.66 4.79
N LEU A 69 8.76 11.65 4.06
CA LEU A 69 9.47 10.39 3.86
C LEU A 69 10.20 10.39 2.53
N SER A 70 11.44 9.90 2.52
CA SER A 70 12.16 9.60 1.27
C SER A 70 11.41 8.54 0.45
N VAL A 71 11.64 8.51 -0.86
CA VAL A 71 11.05 7.50 -1.76
C VAL A 71 11.30 6.08 -1.25
N GLY A 72 12.51 5.80 -0.75
CA GLY A 72 12.85 4.48 -0.19
C GLY A 72 12.03 4.12 1.05
N GLN A 73 11.80 5.07 1.95
CA GLN A 73 10.96 4.86 3.13
C GLN A 73 9.48 4.67 2.75
N GLN A 74 8.97 5.48 1.82
CA GLN A 74 7.61 5.33 1.29
C GLN A 74 7.41 3.96 0.66
N SER A 75 8.32 3.53 -0.21
CA SER A 75 8.27 2.21 -0.85
C SER A 75 8.40 1.08 0.16
N LYS A 76 9.22 1.25 1.21
CA LYS A 76 9.33 0.27 2.29
C LYS A 76 8.00 0.08 3.03
N ILE A 77 7.32 1.17 3.40
CA ILE A 77 6.02 1.10 4.08
C ILE A 77 4.94 0.55 3.14
N LYS A 78 4.86 1.07 1.92
CA LYS A 78 3.83 0.68 0.96
C LYS A 78 4.00 -0.78 0.50
N MET A 79 5.12 -1.11 -0.14
CA MET A 79 5.35 -2.46 -0.66
C MET A 79 5.56 -3.47 0.46
N GLY A 80 6.39 -3.12 1.45
CA GLY A 80 6.64 -4.00 2.60
C GLY A 80 5.39 -4.23 3.44
N GLY A 81 4.52 -3.23 3.55
CA GLY A 81 3.22 -3.36 4.21
C GLY A 81 2.28 -4.32 3.49
N LEU A 82 2.13 -4.18 2.17
CA LEU A 82 1.29 -5.09 1.38
C LEU A 82 1.79 -6.54 1.47
N LEU A 83 3.10 -6.77 1.30
CA LEU A 83 3.68 -8.11 1.41
C LEU A 83 3.54 -8.69 2.80
N ALA A 84 3.80 -7.89 3.84
CA ALA A 84 3.65 -8.35 5.20
C ALA A 84 2.19 -8.70 5.53
N LEU A 85 1.21 -7.91 5.06
CA LEU A 85 -0.23 -8.20 5.21
C LEU A 85 -0.62 -9.48 4.48
N GLN A 86 -0.15 -9.69 3.25
CA GLN A 86 -0.37 -10.92 2.50
C GLN A 86 0.18 -12.15 3.25
N GLU A 87 1.34 -12.01 3.89
CA GLU A 87 1.93 -13.07 4.69
C GLU A 87 1.12 -13.38 5.96
N ILE A 88 0.70 -12.34 6.71
CA ILE A 88 0.05 -12.54 8.02
C ILE A 88 -1.45 -12.86 7.94
N ILE A 89 -2.15 -12.36 6.94
CA ILE A 89 -3.62 -12.47 6.84
C ILE A 89 -3.99 -13.47 5.75
N SER A 90 -3.43 -13.32 4.56
CA SER A 90 -3.69 -14.25 3.45
C SER A 90 -2.87 -15.53 3.54
N HIS A 91 -2.00 -15.66 4.55
CA HIS A 91 -1.11 -16.82 4.77
C HIS A 91 -0.29 -17.19 3.52
N SER A 92 0.03 -16.18 2.68
CA SER A 92 0.74 -16.35 1.43
C SER A 92 2.12 -15.73 1.52
N SER A 93 3.15 -16.53 1.27
CA SER A 93 4.55 -16.08 1.27
C SER A 93 5.03 -15.63 -0.12
N VAL A 94 4.11 -15.36 -1.04
CA VAL A 94 4.45 -14.92 -2.40
C VAL A 94 4.95 -13.47 -2.34
N ASP A 95 6.09 -13.19 -2.98
CA ASP A 95 6.75 -11.88 -3.00
C ASP A 95 6.11 -10.89 -4.02
N THR A 96 4.92 -11.20 -4.54
CA THR A 96 4.18 -10.38 -5.52
C THR A 96 2.78 -10.07 -5.04
N ILE A 97 2.26 -8.91 -5.47
CA ILE A 97 0.89 -8.47 -5.21
C ILE A 97 0.18 -8.30 -6.56
N ASP A 98 -0.63 -9.28 -6.93
CA ASP A 98 -1.29 -9.28 -8.25
C ASP A 98 -2.47 -8.28 -8.29
N ASN A 99 -3.19 -8.15 -7.18
CA ASN A 99 -4.28 -7.18 -7.07
C ASN A 99 -4.37 -6.61 -5.65
N ILE A 100 -3.99 -5.34 -5.51
CA ILE A 100 -4.02 -4.62 -4.23
C ILE A 100 -5.44 -4.58 -3.65
N THR A 101 -6.48 -4.38 -4.47
CA THR A 101 -7.85 -4.24 -3.94
C THR A 101 -8.34 -5.53 -3.31
N ILE A 102 -8.09 -6.67 -3.96
CA ILE A 102 -8.41 -7.99 -3.40
C ILE A 102 -7.71 -8.20 -2.05
N LEU A 103 -6.42 -7.85 -1.95
CA LEU A 103 -5.70 -7.96 -0.68
C LEU A 103 -6.29 -7.04 0.39
N VAL A 104 -6.53 -5.77 0.07
CA VAL A 104 -7.06 -4.78 1.02
C VAL A 104 -8.43 -5.19 1.54
N ASP A 105 -9.31 -5.70 0.66
CA ASP A 105 -10.63 -6.17 1.04
C ASP A 105 -10.56 -7.46 1.86
N ALA A 106 -9.63 -8.38 1.54
CA ALA A 106 -9.38 -9.57 2.36
C ALA A 106 -8.89 -9.20 3.76
N VAL A 107 -7.96 -8.25 3.88
CA VAL A 107 -7.51 -7.69 5.17
C VAL A 107 -8.70 -7.12 5.93
N LYS A 108 -9.48 -6.23 5.32
CA LYS A 108 -10.64 -5.60 5.96
C LYS A 108 -11.66 -6.65 6.43
N LYS A 109 -11.88 -7.70 5.65
CA LYS A 109 -12.78 -8.81 6.01
C LYS A 109 -12.27 -9.62 7.20
N GLU A 110 -10.97 -9.89 7.25
CA GLU A 110 -10.34 -10.69 8.32
C GLU A 110 -10.31 -9.93 9.65
N VAL A 111 -9.84 -8.67 9.64
CA VAL A 111 -9.68 -7.88 10.86
C VAL A 111 -10.94 -7.08 11.23
N GLY A 112 -11.89 -6.95 10.32
CA GLY A 112 -13.08 -6.11 10.42
C GLY A 112 -12.81 -4.61 10.26
N ASP A 113 -11.80 -4.11 10.96
CA ASP A 113 -11.35 -2.72 10.96
C ASP A 113 -9.82 -2.63 10.87
N PHE A 114 -9.28 -1.71 10.07
CA PHE A 114 -7.84 -1.53 9.92
C PHE A 114 -7.14 -1.11 11.21
N GLU A 115 -7.85 -0.51 12.17
CA GLU A 115 -7.31 -0.25 13.52
C GLU A 115 -6.95 -1.54 14.27
N LYS A 116 -7.60 -2.67 13.92
CA LYS A 116 -7.38 -3.98 14.54
C LYS A 116 -6.28 -4.80 13.88
N ILE A 117 -5.59 -4.25 12.88
CA ILE A 117 -4.42 -4.91 12.28
C ILE A 117 -3.38 -5.18 13.38
N PRO A 118 -2.78 -6.38 13.44
CA PRO A 118 -1.78 -6.71 14.45
C PRO A 118 -0.43 -6.03 14.14
N PHE A 119 -0.35 -4.71 14.35
CA PHE A 119 0.83 -3.88 14.05
C PHE A 119 2.10 -4.38 14.76
N SER A 120 1.96 -4.95 15.96
CA SER A 120 3.08 -5.55 16.70
C SER A 120 3.75 -6.71 15.95
N GLN A 121 3.00 -7.47 15.15
CA GLN A 121 3.50 -8.56 14.31
C GLN A 121 3.88 -8.07 12.90
N LEU A 122 3.14 -7.09 12.39
CA LEU A 122 3.32 -6.53 11.06
C LEU A 122 4.58 -5.66 10.95
N MET A 123 4.79 -4.72 11.88
CA MET A 123 5.90 -3.75 11.81
C MET A 123 7.30 -4.41 11.75
N PRO A 124 7.60 -5.48 12.53
CA PRO A 124 8.88 -6.19 12.41
C PRO A 124 9.12 -6.78 11.01
N LYS A 125 8.07 -7.24 10.31
CA LYS A 125 8.17 -7.76 8.95
C LYS A 125 8.46 -6.64 7.95
N ILE A 126 7.73 -5.52 8.04
CA ILE A 126 8.02 -4.33 7.22
C ILE A 126 9.44 -3.81 7.48
N ALA A 127 9.90 -3.82 8.73
CA ALA A 127 11.25 -3.37 9.10
C ALA A 127 12.35 -4.20 8.42
N LYS A 128 12.14 -5.51 8.24
CA LYS A 128 13.06 -6.43 7.55
C LYS A 128 13.02 -6.27 6.02
N PHE A 129 11.92 -5.78 5.46
CA PHE A 129 11.77 -5.60 4.02
C PHE A 129 12.80 -4.60 3.45
N LYS A 130 13.44 -5.00 2.34
CA LYS A 130 14.39 -4.17 1.58
C LYS A 130 13.86 -3.97 0.16
N PHE A 131 13.41 -2.76 -0.14
CA PHE A 131 12.87 -2.43 -1.47
C PHE A 131 13.90 -2.55 -2.60
N ARG A 132 15.17 -2.25 -2.31
CA ARG A 132 16.31 -2.47 -3.21
C ARG A 132 17.19 -3.56 -2.60
N ARG A 133 17.23 -4.74 -3.24
CA ARG A 133 18.31 -5.71 -3.00
C ARG A 133 19.54 -5.17 -3.75
N ARG A 134 20.63 -4.95 -3.02
CA ARG A 134 21.93 -4.57 -3.59
C ARG A 134 22.64 -5.83 -4.06
#